data_AF-A0A967GTN4-F1
#
_entry.id   AF-A0A967GTN4-F1
#
_cell.length_a   1.000
_cell.length_b   1.000
_cell.length_c   1.000
_cell.angle_alpha   90.00
_cell.angle_beta   90.00
_cell.angle_gamma   90.00
#
_symmetry.space_group_name_H-M   'P 1'
#
loop_
_entity.id
_entity.type
_entity.pdbx_description
1 polymer ?
#
loop_
_entity_poly.entity_id
_entity_poly.type
_entity_poly.pdbx_seq_one_letter_code
_entity_poly.pdbx_strand_id
1 'polypeptide(L)'
;MGCRGITPGMVGLAKQFKDEPFHLIASYCQRGEKDSALKFLRSRGWSKEMENISVMFQTRYASEVKVKYVPYYLIFDHTGKLRYHHMAGRYHGGDGNRYQERVAELLKEVPMNEPALDSPLSEMRKWMNAQGRIIEASLLGVCDDNAKFKMRNGRTYQYPLEKLSGESRKEIEELASDLVKE
;
A
#
# COMPACT_ATOMS: atom_id res chain seq x y z
N MET A 1 4.59 29.00 -4.68
CA MET A 1 4.38 27.68 -5.31
C MET A 1 3.01 27.16 -4.88
N GLY A 2 2.04 27.10 -5.80
CA GLY A 2 0.69 26.57 -5.53
C GLY A 2 0.54 25.10 -5.94
N CYS A 3 -0.69 24.56 -5.91
CA CYS A 3 -0.95 23.15 -6.29
C CYS A 3 -0.33 22.78 -7.64
N ARG A 4 -0.40 23.69 -8.63
CA ARG A 4 0.19 23.47 -9.96
C ARG A 4 1.71 23.23 -9.96
N GLY A 5 2.42 23.74 -8.96
CA GLY A 5 3.87 23.61 -8.85
C GLY A 5 4.33 22.30 -8.19
N ILE A 6 3.51 21.72 -7.30
CA ILE A 6 3.86 20.47 -6.61
C ILE A 6 3.37 19.22 -7.31
N THR A 7 2.22 19.29 -8.00
CA THR A 7 1.64 18.11 -8.66
C THR A 7 2.58 17.39 -9.63
N PRO A 8 3.40 18.07 -10.45
CA PRO A 8 4.37 17.38 -11.30
C PRO A 8 5.36 16.52 -10.50
N GLY A 9 5.85 17.02 -9.37
CA GLY A 9 6.77 16.27 -8.50
C GLY A 9 6.10 15.06 -7.83
N MET A 10 4.83 15.19 -7.44
CA MET A 10 4.06 14.08 -6.87
C MET A 10 3.78 12.97 -7.90
N VAL A 11 3.39 13.35 -9.12
CA VAL A 11 3.20 12.37 -10.22
C VAL A 11 4.54 11.74 -10.60
N GLY A 12 5.63 12.53 -10.64
CA GLY A 12 6.99 12.01 -10.86
C GLY A 12 7.41 11.00 -9.80
N LEU A 13 7.11 11.26 -8.53
CA LEU A 13 7.40 10.34 -7.42
C LEU A 13 6.62 9.03 -7.56
N ALA A 14 5.34 9.10 -7.90
CA ALA A 14 4.54 7.91 -8.15
C ALA A 14 5.03 7.09 -9.35
N LYS A 15 5.58 7.75 -10.39
CA LYS A 15 6.24 7.05 -11.50
C LYS A 15 7.52 6.36 -11.06
N GLN A 16 8.33 7.05 -10.26
CA GLN A 16 9.58 6.54 -9.74
C GLN A 16 9.36 5.28 -8.88
N PHE A 17 8.31 5.29 -8.07
CA PHE A 17 7.97 4.21 -7.13
C PHE A 17 6.75 3.41 -7.59
N LYS A 18 6.63 3.16 -8.90
CA LYS A 18 5.49 2.41 -9.47
C LYS A 18 5.45 0.94 -9.06
N ASP A 19 6.63 0.34 -8.80
CA ASP A 19 6.80 -1.06 -8.45
C ASP A 19 7.08 -1.24 -6.94
N GLU A 20 7.07 -0.14 -6.18
CA GLU A 20 7.27 -0.11 -4.73
C GLU A 20 5.90 -0.06 -4.01
N PRO A 21 5.84 -0.39 -2.71
CA PRO A 21 4.64 -0.26 -1.89
C PRO A 21 4.31 1.21 -1.56
N PHE A 22 4.16 2.03 -2.59
CA PHE A 22 3.86 3.46 -2.53
C PHE A 22 2.57 3.77 -3.28
N HIS A 23 1.65 4.49 -2.64
CA HIS A 23 0.40 4.95 -3.27
C HIS A 23 0.21 6.44 -3.07
N LEU A 24 -0.06 7.17 -4.16
CA LEU A 24 -0.40 8.60 -4.11
C LEU A 24 -1.92 8.79 -4.15
N ILE A 25 -2.46 9.53 -3.18
CA ILE A 25 -3.86 9.98 -3.22
C ILE A 25 -3.89 11.49 -3.55
N ALA A 26 -4.27 11.82 -4.78
CA ALA A 26 -4.53 13.18 -5.20
C ALA A 26 -5.94 13.61 -4.73
N SER A 27 -5.99 14.22 -3.54
CA SER A 27 -7.21 14.79 -2.99
C SER A 27 -7.48 16.20 -3.53
N TYR A 28 -8.71 16.45 -3.99
CA TYR A 28 -9.17 17.79 -4.37
C TYR A 28 -10.32 18.25 -3.45
N CYS A 29 -10.27 19.51 -3.03
CA CYS A 29 -11.20 20.07 -2.04
C CYS A 29 -11.85 21.40 -2.49
N GLN A 30 -11.35 22.02 -3.56
CA GLN A 30 -11.99 23.17 -4.19
C GLN A 30 -13.12 22.68 -5.11
N ARG A 31 -14.10 23.56 -5.42
CA ARG A 31 -15.32 23.31 -6.23
C ARG A 31 -15.09 22.78 -7.67
N GLY A 32 -13.96 22.15 -7.96
CA GLY A 32 -13.68 21.50 -9.23
C GLY A 32 -14.29 20.10 -9.32
N GLU A 33 -14.52 19.67 -10.55
CA GLU A 33 -15.02 18.33 -10.87
C GLU A 33 -13.87 17.32 -10.93
N LYS A 34 -14.20 16.04 -10.67
CA LYS A 34 -13.25 14.93 -10.77
C LYS A 34 -12.52 14.91 -12.11
N ASP A 35 -13.24 15.16 -13.20
CA ASP A 35 -12.69 15.14 -14.55
C ASP A 35 -11.68 16.26 -14.81
N SER A 36 -11.88 17.42 -14.19
CA SER A 36 -10.90 18.51 -14.25
C SER A 36 -9.60 18.16 -13.52
N ALA A 37 -9.71 17.52 -12.34
CA ALA A 37 -8.55 17.02 -11.61
C ALA A 37 -7.80 15.94 -12.40
N LEU A 38 -8.54 14.99 -12.98
CA LEU A 38 -7.98 13.94 -13.84
C LEU A 38 -7.31 14.51 -15.09
N LYS A 39 -7.95 15.47 -15.78
CA LYS A 39 -7.37 16.14 -16.95
C LYS A 39 -6.07 16.85 -16.59
N PHE A 40 -6.03 17.51 -15.43
CA PHE A 40 -4.81 18.14 -14.94
C PHE A 40 -3.71 17.10 -14.65
N LEU A 41 -4.00 16.00 -13.97
CA LEU A 41 -3.04 14.94 -13.70
C LEU A 41 -2.52 14.29 -15.00
N ARG A 42 -3.39 14.03 -15.98
CA ARG A 42 -2.98 13.54 -17.31
C ARG A 42 -2.00 14.48 -17.99
N SER A 43 -2.24 15.79 -17.92
CA SER A 43 -1.31 16.81 -18.46
C SER A 43 0.06 16.81 -17.77
N ARG A 44 0.18 16.17 -16.59
CA ARG A 44 1.43 15.98 -15.84
C ARG A 44 1.98 14.55 -15.96
N GLY A 45 1.38 13.74 -16.82
CA GLY A 45 1.87 12.41 -17.18
C GLY A 45 1.27 11.26 -16.36
N TRP A 46 0.20 11.47 -15.60
CA TRP A 46 -0.59 10.36 -15.07
C TRP A 46 -1.37 9.64 -16.18
N SER A 47 -1.43 8.31 -16.14
CA SER A 47 -2.27 7.49 -17.02
C SER A 47 -3.12 6.54 -16.18
N LYS A 48 -4.14 5.93 -16.81
CA LYS A 48 -5.00 4.94 -16.13
C LYS A 48 -4.25 3.66 -15.73
N GLU A 49 -3.11 3.37 -16.35
CA GLU A 49 -2.26 2.21 -16.05
C GLU A 49 -1.43 2.43 -14.78
N MET A 50 -1.33 3.67 -14.30
CA MET A 50 -0.70 3.98 -13.02
C MET A 50 -1.66 3.68 -11.88
N GLU A 51 -1.74 2.40 -11.50
CA GLU A 51 -2.63 1.90 -10.45
C GLU A 51 -2.29 2.46 -9.07
N ASN A 52 -1.06 2.94 -8.88
CA ASN A 52 -0.58 3.54 -7.63
C ASN A 52 -0.95 5.03 -7.44
N ILE A 53 -1.86 5.57 -8.26
CA ILE A 53 -2.42 6.92 -8.06
C ILE A 53 -3.94 6.89 -8.04
N SER A 54 -4.52 7.34 -6.93
CA SER A 54 -5.97 7.55 -6.77
C SER A 54 -6.32 9.03 -6.77
N VAL A 55 -7.49 9.36 -7.34
CA VAL A 55 -8.05 10.73 -7.31
C VAL A 55 -9.34 10.73 -6.52
N MET A 56 -9.41 11.52 -5.46
CA MET A 56 -10.51 11.51 -4.51
C MET A 56 -11.00 12.92 -4.19
N PHE A 57 -12.31 13.08 -4.02
CA PHE A 57 -12.89 14.33 -3.54
C PHE A 57 -12.88 14.35 -2.01
N GLN A 58 -12.34 15.42 -1.42
CA GLN A 58 -12.35 15.66 0.03
C GLN A 58 -11.99 14.41 0.86
N THR A 59 -10.83 13.82 0.58
CA THR A 59 -10.33 12.67 1.34
C THR A 59 -10.38 12.98 2.84
N ARG A 60 -11.13 12.15 3.57
CA ARG A 60 -11.16 12.17 5.04
C ARG A 60 -10.05 11.27 5.56
N TYR A 61 -9.42 11.69 6.64
CA TYR A 61 -8.39 10.93 7.33
C TYR A 61 -8.63 11.04 8.84
N ALA A 62 -8.22 10.01 9.59
CA ALA A 62 -8.54 9.88 11.00
C ALA A 62 -7.68 10.73 11.94
N SER A 63 -6.79 11.59 11.42
CA SER A 63 -5.89 12.38 12.26
C SER A 63 -6.49 13.72 12.68
N GLU A 64 -6.02 14.24 13.80
CA GLU A 64 -6.39 15.56 14.33
C GLU A 64 -5.81 16.73 13.50
N VAL A 65 -5.12 16.44 12.38
CA VAL A 65 -4.44 17.44 11.57
C VAL A 65 -5.46 18.34 10.87
N LYS A 66 -5.47 19.60 11.29
CA LYS A 66 -6.28 20.66 10.67
C LYS A 66 -5.56 21.25 9.46
N VAL A 67 -5.94 20.83 8.26
CA VAL A 67 -5.45 21.42 7.01
C VAL A 67 -6.17 22.74 6.76
N LYS A 68 -5.44 23.86 6.91
CA LYS A 68 -5.97 25.22 6.68
C LYS A 68 -5.74 25.73 5.26
N TYR A 69 -4.63 25.33 4.62
CA TYR A 69 -4.19 25.84 3.33
C TYR A 69 -3.71 24.70 2.43
N VAL A 70 -3.81 24.92 1.12
CA VAL A 70 -3.32 24.02 0.07
C VAL A 70 -2.21 24.70 -0.75
N PRO A 71 -1.28 23.96 -1.36
CA PRO A 71 -1.14 22.50 -1.33
C PRO A 71 -0.62 21.98 0.01
N TYR A 72 -1.21 20.87 0.45
CA TYR A 72 -0.87 20.17 1.69
C TYR A 72 -0.65 18.69 1.38
N TYR A 73 0.30 18.06 2.06
CA TYR A 73 0.51 16.62 1.94
C TYR A 73 0.57 15.97 3.31
N LEU A 74 0.12 14.74 3.34
CA LEU A 74 0.16 13.84 4.49
C LEU A 74 0.86 12.57 4.02
N ILE A 75 1.71 12.01 4.87
CA ILE A 75 2.47 10.80 4.60
C ILE A 75 2.15 9.83 5.74
N PHE A 76 1.50 8.74 5.35
CA PHE A 76 1.19 7.62 6.22
C PHE A 76 2.21 6.51 5.92
N ASP A 77 2.65 5.78 6.94
CA ASP A 77 3.46 4.58 6.72
C ASP A 77 2.58 3.37 6.32
N HIS A 78 3.23 2.24 6.09
CA HIS A 78 2.59 0.98 5.73
C HIS A 78 1.61 0.44 6.79
N THR A 79 1.65 0.95 8.02
CA THR A 79 0.69 0.60 9.09
C THR A 79 -0.55 1.51 9.08
N GLY A 80 -0.57 2.53 8.21
CA GLY A 80 -1.60 3.56 8.16
C GLY A 80 -1.41 4.66 9.22
N LYS A 81 -0.29 4.65 9.95
CA LYS A 81 0.02 5.69 10.94
C LYS A 81 0.53 6.94 10.23
N LEU A 82 0.00 8.11 10.61
CA LEU A 82 0.51 9.38 10.10
C LEU A 82 1.93 9.62 10.63
N ARG A 83 2.90 9.72 9.73
CA ARG A 83 4.32 9.94 10.09
C ARG A 83 4.77 11.36 9.83
N TYR A 84 4.24 11.96 8.77
CA TYR A 84 4.61 13.31 8.40
C TYR A 84 3.46 14.03 7.73
N HIS A 85 3.37 15.33 7.96
CA HIS A 85 2.41 16.16 7.27
C HIS A 85 2.93 17.58 7.24
N HIS A 86 2.79 18.23 6.08
CA HIS A 86 3.22 19.61 5.95
C HIS A 86 2.50 20.28 4.80
N MET A 87 2.48 21.60 4.86
CA MET A 87 2.08 22.39 3.71
C MET A 87 3.26 22.49 2.75
N ALA A 88 2.99 22.34 1.45
CA ALA A 88 4.02 22.42 0.43
C ALA A 88 4.29 23.84 -0.08
N GLY A 89 3.28 24.72 -0.06
CA GLY A 89 3.43 26.05 -0.62
C GLY A 89 4.29 26.95 0.27
N ARG A 90 5.44 27.45 -0.24
CA ARG A 90 6.29 28.42 0.50
C ARG A 90 5.55 29.66 1.02
N TYR A 91 4.43 30.04 0.40
CA TYR A 91 3.68 31.26 0.71
C TYR A 91 3.11 31.31 2.13
N HIS A 92 2.85 30.16 2.78
CA HIS A 92 2.47 30.12 4.21
C HIS A 92 3.47 29.31 5.05
N GLY A 93 4.76 29.34 4.71
CA GLY A 93 5.80 28.62 5.46
C GLY A 93 5.94 27.14 5.11
N GLY A 94 5.48 26.73 3.91
CA GLY A 94 5.58 25.35 3.46
C GLY A 94 7.01 24.94 3.12
N ASP A 95 7.29 23.64 3.28
CA ASP A 95 8.62 23.06 3.08
C ASP A 95 8.81 22.48 1.66
N GLY A 96 7.88 22.74 0.74
CA GLY A 96 8.03 22.42 -0.67
C GLY A 96 8.04 20.92 -0.94
N ASN A 97 9.21 20.41 -1.36
CA ASN A 97 9.38 19.06 -1.89
C ASN A 97 9.95 18.05 -0.89
N ARG A 98 10.03 18.38 0.40
CA ARG A 98 10.60 17.46 1.42
C ARG A 98 9.86 16.14 1.53
N TYR A 99 8.60 16.07 1.09
CA TYR A 99 7.88 14.81 0.96
C TYR A 99 8.66 13.74 0.17
N GLN A 100 9.49 14.12 -0.81
CA GLN A 100 10.26 13.16 -1.60
C GLN A 100 11.29 12.41 -0.74
N GLU A 101 12.06 13.15 0.06
CA GLU A 101 13.02 12.59 1.02
C GLU A 101 12.29 11.74 2.07
N ARG A 102 11.18 12.24 2.62
CA ARG A 102 10.40 11.53 3.64
C ARG A 102 9.80 10.22 3.14
N VAL A 103 9.27 10.20 1.92
CA VAL A 103 8.76 8.97 1.30
C VAL A 103 9.90 7.98 1.10
N ALA A 104 11.05 8.43 0.59
CA ALA A 104 12.22 7.56 0.39
C ALA A 104 12.77 6.99 1.71
N GLU A 105 12.71 7.74 2.82
CA GLU A 105 13.07 7.25 4.15
C GLU A 105 12.09 6.18 4.63
N LEU A 106 10.78 6.44 4.55
CA LEU A 106 9.75 5.51 5.02
C LEU A 106 9.67 4.23 4.18
N LEU A 107 9.99 4.30 2.89
CA LEU A 107 10.05 3.11 2.04
C LEU A 107 11.11 2.11 2.51
N LYS A 108 12.18 2.56 3.16
CA LYS A 108 13.20 1.66 3.77
C LYS A 108 12.69 0.92 5.00
N GLU A 109 11.67 1.46 5.67
CA GLU A 109 11.03 0.84 6.83
C GLU A 109 9.97 -0.17 6.42
N VAL A 110 9.46 -0.09 5.19
CA VAL A 110 8.53 -1.10 4.70
C VAL A 110 9.30 -2.41 4.64
N PRO A 111 8.84 -3.45 5.36
CA PRO A 111 9.50 -4.74 5.30
C PRO A 111 9.58 -5.17 3.83
N MET A 112 10.78 -5.21 3.28
CA MET A 112 11.03 -5.90 2.02
C MET A 112 10.96 -7.38 2.34
N ASN A 113 9.73 -7.91 2.43
CA ASN A 113 9.41 -9.33 2.39
C ASN A 113 7.90 -9.44 2.13
N GLU A 114 7.42 -10.09 1.08
CA GLU A 114 8.06 -11.01 0.14
C GLU A 114 7.74 -10.62 -1.31
N PRO A 115 8.54 -11.04 -2.30
CA PRO A 115 8.07 -11.09 -3.68
C PRO A 115 6.66 -11.69 -3.70
N ALA A 116 5.85 -11.33 -4.68
CA ALA A 116 4.84 -12.26 -5.11
C ALA A 116 5.59 -13.58 -5.40
N LEU A 117 5.56 -14.53 -4.45
CA LEU A 117 6.01 -15.89 -4.67
C LEU A 117 5.05 -16.42 -5.73
N ASP A 118 5.40 -16.16 -6.99
CA ASP A 118 4.72 -16.74 -8.15
C ASP A 118 4.86 -18.27 -8.11
N SER A 119 5.81 -18.78 -7.31
CA SER A 119 5.90 -20.17 -6.88
C SER A 119 5.35 -20.31 -5.45
N PRO A 120 4.17 -20.94 -5.25
CA PRO A 120 3.64 -21.15 -3.91
C PRO A 120 4.55 -22.09 -3.09
N LEU A 121 4.61 -21.88 -1.77
CA LEU A 121 5.29 -22.77 -0.80
C LEU A 121 4.77 -24.21 -0.83
N SER A 122 3.55 -24.38 -1.32
CA SER A 122 2.96 -25.69 -1.56
C SER A 122 2.05 -25.66 -2.76
N GLU A 123 1.95 -26.81 -3.42
CA GLU A 123 0.90 -27.05 -4.39
C GLU A 123 -0.49 -26.93 -3.73
N MET A 124 -1.53 -26.84 -4.57
CA MET A 124 -2.90 -26.74 -4.09
C MET A 124 -3.28 -27.97 -3.28
N ARG A 125 -3.51 -27.79 -1.98
CA ARG A 125 -3.87 -28.86 -1.05
C ARG A 125 -4.97 -28.45 -0.08
N LYS A 126 -5.41 -29.42 0.72
CA LYS A 126 -6.47 -29.26 1.73
C LYS A 126 -5.84 -28.90 3.06
N TRP A 127 -6.17 -27.72 3.57
CA TRP A 127 -5.87 -27.27 4.92
C TRP A 127 -7.12 -27.41 5.78
N MET A 128 -6.95 -27.67 7.06
CA MET A 128 -8.06 -27.80 8.00
C MET A 128 -8.04 -26.65 9.00
N ASN A 129 -9.21 -26.08 9.25
CA ASN A 129 -9.38 -25.11 10.32
C ASN A 129 -9.72 -25.78 11.66
N ALA A 130 -9.62 -25.02 12.75
CA ALA A 130 -9.91 -25.52 14.10
C ALA A 130 -11.38 -25.97 14.30
N GLN A 131 -12.28 -25.63 13.38
CA GLN A 131 -13.68 -26.08 13.36
C GLN A 131 -13.91 -27.26 12.40
N GLY A 132 -12.85 -27.89 11.87
CA GLY A 132 -12.93 -29.04 10.97
C GLY A 132 -13.33 -28.71 9.53
N ARG A 133 -13.38 -27.42 9.14
CA ARG A 133 -13.65 -27.01 7.76
C ARG A 133 -12.40 -27.12 6.91
N ILE A 134 -12.58 -27.61 5.68
CA ILE A 134 -11.52 -27.75 4.69
C ILE A 134 -11.37 -26.46 3.88
N ILE A 135 -10.14 -26.02 3.72
CA ILE A 135 -9.72 -24.88 2.90
C ILE A 135 -8.84 -25.45 1.78
N GLU A 136 -9.28 -25.36 0.53
CA GLU A 136 -8.48 -25.77 -0.63
C GLU A 136 -7.69 -24.57 -1.17
N ALA A 137 -6.38 -24.56 -0.93
CA ALA A 137 -5.50 -23.47 -1.32
C ALA A 137 -4.04 -23.91 -1.46
N SER A 138 -3.28 -23.13 -2.22
CA SER A 138 -1.82 -23.15 -2.17
C SER A 138 -1.33 -22.19 -1.09
N LEU A 139 -0.37 -22.61 -0.27
CA LEU A 139 0.31 -21.71 0.66
C LEU A 139 1.28 -20.81 -0.11
N LEU A 140 1.20 -19.50 0.06
CA LEU A 140 2.11 -18.54 -0.54
C LEU A 140 3.20 -18.07 0.41
N GLY A 141 2.96 -18.13 1.72
CA GLY A 141 3.86 -17.57 2.72
C GLY A 141 3.20 -17.47 4.08
N VAL A 142 3.99 -17.14 5.10
CA VAL A 142 3.53 -16.80 6.45
C VAL A 142 3.99 -15.38 6.75
N CYS A 143 3.06 -14.50 7.13
CA CYS A 143 3.34 -13.12 7.48
C CYS A 143 2.76 -12.84 8.86
N ASP A 144 3.63 -12.46 9.79
CA ASP A 144 3.31 -12.27 11.21
C ASP A 144 2.60 -13.53 11.78
N ASP A 145 1.31 -13.44 12.08
CA ASP A 145 0.48 -14.52 12.63
C ASP A 145 -0.52 -15.11 11.60
N ASN A 146 -0.35 -14.78 10.31
CA ASN A 146 -1.28 -15.18 9.24
C ASN A 146 -0.60 -16.00 8.15
N ALA A 147 -1.26 -17.08 7.73
CA ALA A 147 -0.93 -17.78 6.50
C ALA A 147 -1.54 -17.06 5.30
N LYS A 148 -0.74 -16.81 4.26
CA LYS A 148 -1.20 -16.27 2.99
C LYS A 148 -1.51 -17.42 2.05
N PHE A 149 -2.77 -17.53 1.64
CA PHE A 149 -3.25 -18.60 0.76
C PHE A 149 -3.64 -18.06 -0.60
N LYS A 150 -3.41 -18.85 -1.66
CA LYS A 150 -3.98 -18.66 -3.00
C LYS A 150 -5.06 -19.70 -3.24
N MET A 151 -6.30 -19.23 -3.32
CA MET A 151 -7.47 -20.07 -3.55
C MET A 151 -7.54 -20.52 -5.01
N ARG A 152 -8.36 -21.55 -5.31
CA ARG A 152 -8.56 -22.05 -6.70
C ARG A 152 -9.02 -20.96 -7.68
N ASN A 153 -9.75 -19.96 -7.21
CA ASN A 153 -10.21 -18.84 -8.02
C ASN A 153 -9.13 -17.75 -8.28
N GLY A 154 -7.87 -18.02 -7.89
CA GLY A 154 -6.75 -17.10 -8.03
C GLY A 154 -6.69 -15.99 -7.00
N ARG A 155 -7.72 -15.83 -6.14
CA ARG A 155 -7.71 -14.82 -5.07
C ARG A 155 -6.78 -15.23 -3.94
N THR A 156 -6.06 -14.25 -3.42
CA THR A 156 -5.24 -14.43 -2.23
C THR A 156 -6.03 -14.06 -0.98
N TYR A 157 -5.87 -14.83 0.09
CA TYR A 157 -6.52 -14.61 1.37
C TYR A 157 -5.53 -14.79 2.52
N GLN A 158 -5.59 -13.91 3.52
CA GLN A 158 -4.83 -14.05 4.76
C GLN A 158 -5.70 -14.75 5.80
N TYR A 159 -5.22 -15.87 6.32
CA TYR A 159 -5.93 -16.68 7.30
C TYR A 159 -5.12 -16.77 8.61
N PRO A 160 -5.71 -16.43 9.77
CA PRO A 160 -5.01 -16.50 11.04
C PRO A 160 -4.56 -17.93 11.37
N LEU A 161 -3.28 -18.11 11.71
CA LEU A 161 -2.71 -19.41 12.08
C LEU A 161 -3.42 -20.00 13.30
N GLU A 162 -3.83 -19.14 14.24
CA GLU A 162 -4.62 -19.51 15.42
C GLU A 162 -5.94 -20.23 15.09
N LYS A 163 -6.52 -19.96 13.92
CA LYS A 163 -7.78 -20.55 13.46
C LYS A 163 -7.57 -21.83 12.65
N LEU A 164 -6.33 -22.19 12.32
CA LEU A 164 -6.02 -23.47 11.70
C LEU A 164 -6.01 -24.60 12.73
N SER A 165 -6.23 -25.83 12.25
CA SER A 165 -6.01 -27.02 13.08
C SER A 165 -4.54 -27.09 13.49
N GLY A 166 -4.24 -27.76 14.61
CA GLY A 166 -2.86 -27.93 15.06
C GLY A 166 -1.98 -28.62 14.01
N GLU A 167 -2.55 -29.58 13.27
CA GLU A 167 -1.87 -30.30 12.19
C GLU A 167 -1.53 -29.39 11.00
N SER A 168 -2.53 -28.66 10.46
CA SER A 168 -2.29 -27.73 9.35
C SER A 168 -1.38 -26.57 9.73
N ARG A 169 -1.42 -26.12 10.99
CA ARG A 169 -0.48 -25.10 11.49
C ARG A 169 0.95 -25.61 11.47
N LYS A 170 1.19 -26.82 12.00
CA LYS A 170 2.52 -27.42 12.04
C LYS A 170 3.09 -27.65 10.64
N GLU A 171 2.27 -28.12 9.70
CA GLU A 171 2.69 -28.27 8.29
C GLU A 171 3.11 -26.94 7.67
N ILE A 172 2.40 -25.85 7.97
CA ILE A 172 2.73 -24.51 7.47
C ILE A 172 4.03 -24.01 8.08
N GLU A 173 4.25 -24.23 9.36
CA GLU A 173 5.50 -23.87 10.05
C GLU A 173 6.71 -24.64 9.48
N GLU A 174 6.54 -25.93 9.19
CA GLU A 174 7.58 -26.75 8.53
C GLU A 174 7.91 -26.21 7.13
N LEU A 175 6.89 -25.98 6.29
CA LEU A 175 7.07 -25.43 4.94
C LEU A 175 7.69 -24.02 4.93
N ALA A 176 7.33 -23.19 5.91
CA ALA A 176 7.90 -21.86 6.05
C ALA A 176 9.35 -21.90 6.57
N SER A 177 9.69 -22.88 7.40
CA SER A 177 11.04 -23.01 7.96
C SER A 177 12.06 -23.57 6.96
N ASP A 178 11.65 -24.40 6.01
CA ASP A 178 12.55 -24.98 5.00
C ASP A 178 13.14 -23.93 4.05
N LEU A 179 12.47 -22.78 3.87
CA LEU A 179 12.95 -21.65 3.04
C LEU A 179 14.04 -20.78 3.65
N VAL A 180 14.25 -20.87 4.97
CA VAL A 180 15.28 -20.09 5.67
C VAL A 180 16.63 -20.85 5.70
N LYS A 181 16.66 -22.09 5.22
CA LYS A 181 17.83 -22.99 5.29
C LYS A 181 18.57 -23.20 3.96
N GLU A 182 18.14 -22.57 2.87
CA GLU A 182 18.88 -22.50 1.60
C GLU A 182 19.56 -21.13 1.42
#